data_AF-A0A379EFY1-F1
#
_entry.id   AF-A0A379EFY1-F1
#
_cell.length_a   1.000
_cell.length_b   1.000
_cell.length_c   1.000
_cell.angle_alpha   90.00
_cell.angle_beta   90.00
_cell.angle_gamma   90.00
#
_symmetry.space_group_name_H-M   'P 1'
#
loop_
_entity.id
_entity.type
_entity.pdbx_description
1 polymer ?
#
loop_
_entity_poly.entity_id
_entity_poly.type
_entity_poly.pdbx_seq_one_letter_code
_entity_poly.pdbx_strand_id
1 'polypeptide(L)'
;MDVIQENFFKLLRSGAFNDKSVLEVMSAFKWRRLYQIVLVQNVLDYFVRGVNNYANDKQLNLPKILIDEIQTKLDEEQKRKASPIKIELSNRILKKKFEKIIINERHAMDTSIETLEMLKLIVFNTNAMLNHGISLEGIIKLGQYLRSKGDKVDFIKLEKWLIALHLRRIAQLQGSILINVFGFEQDEIQFVSKVEPAAFALTMKTISNLVKDNASEWHFKQNSMGFVQNNGKVFRRNLRRSYKYMNYAPIETASNFFNNFARSLSEIEE
;
A
#
# COMPACT_ATOMS: atom_id res chain seq x y z
N MET A 1 15.45 0.43 12.81
CA MET A 1 14.82 -0.77 12.19
C MET A 1 15.93 -1.80 12.04
N ASP A 2 15.72 -2.91 11.32
CA ASP A 2 16.88 -3.68 10.85
C ASP A 2 17.36 -3.12 9.50
N VAL A 3 18.60 -3.44 9.12
CA VAL A 3 19.21 -2.94 7.88
C VAL A 3 18.42 -3.29 6.61
N ILE A 4 17.67 -4.41 6.61
CA ILE A 4 16.84 -4.81 5.46
C ILE A 4 15.72 -3.79 5.28
N GLN A 5 15.00 -3.48 6.36
CA GLN A 5 13.92 -2.51 6.34
C GLN A 5 14.42 -1.10 6.02
N GLU A 6 15.56 -0.70 6.59
CA GLU A 6 16.13 0.63 6.35
C GLU A 6 16.49 0.80 4.87
N ASN A 7 17.30 -0.10 4.31
CA ASN A 7 17.65 -0.03 2.89
C ASN A 7 16.43 -0.19 1.98
N PHE A 8 15.45 -1.00 2.36
CA PHE A 8 14.19 -1.12 1.61
C PHE A 8 13.49 0.23 1.47
N PHE A 9 13.28 0.97 2.56
CA PHE A 9 12.66 2.28 2.48
C PHE A 9 13.56 3.34 1.82
N LYS A 10 14.88 3.30 2.02
CA LYS A 10 15.83 4.19 1.32
C LYS A 10 15.78 4.01 -0.20
N LEU A 11 15.67 2.76 -0.69
CA LEU A 11 15.53 2.45 -2.11
C LEU A 11 14.17 2.90 -2.65
N LEU A 12 13.08 2.68 -1.91
CA LEU A 12 11.75 3.14 -2.33
C LEU A 12 11.65 4.67 -2.36
N ARG A 13 12.19 5.38 -1.37
CA ARG A 13 12.25 6.85 -1.36
C ARG A 13 13.03 7.38 -2.56
N SER A 14 14.19 6.81 -2.83
CA SER A 14 15.00 7.15 -4.00
C SER A 14 14.24 6.91 -5.31
N GLY A 15 13.63 5.74 -5.48
CA GLY A 15 12.97 5.39 -6.74
C GLY A 15 11.60 6.05 -6.96
N ALA A 16 10.86 6.36 -5.90
CA ALA A 16 9.53 6.97 -5.99
C ALA A 16 9.58 8.50 -6.00
N PHE A 17 10.52 9.08 -5.25
CA PHE A 17 10.54 10.49 -4.91
C PHE A 17 11.88 11.19 -5.17
N ASN A 18 12.86 10.48 -5.75
CA ASN A 18 14.22 10.97 -5.99
C ASN A 18 14.95 11.44 -4.71
N ASP A 19 14.54 10.88 -3.57
CA ASP A 19 15.10 11.18 -2.26
C ASP A 19 16.16 10.13 -1.89
N LYS A 20 17.41 10.47 -2.20
CA LYS A 20 18.57 9.58 -2.09
C LYS A 20 19.25 9.75 -0.73
N SER A 21 19.56 8.63 -0.08
CA SER A 21 20.23 8.56 1.23
C SER A 21 21.28 7.43 1.26
N VAL A 22 22.15 7.42 2.26
CA VAL A 22 23.27 6.48 2.32
C VAL A 22 22.78 5.05 2.58
N LEU A 23 23.14 4.11 1.70
CA LEU A 23 22.82 2.69 1.87
C LEU A 23 23.81 2.01 2.81
N GLU A 24 23.34 1.00 3.52
CA GLU A 24 24.21 0.13 4.29
C GLU A 24 24.55 -1.13 3.50
N VAL A 25 25.79 -1.59 3.60
CA VAL A 25 26.21 -2.83 2.93
C VAL A 25 25.42 -4.02 3.49
N MET A 26 24.85 -4.84 2.61
CA MET A 26 24.07 -6.02 3.00
C MET A 26 24.66 -7.31 2.47
N SER A 27 24.54 -8.40 3.23
CA SER A 27 24.90 -9.73 2.72
C SER A 27 23.92 -10.16 1.62
N ALA A 28 24.34 -11.11 0.78
CA ALA A 28 23.49 -11.67 -0.27
C ALA A 28 22.15 -12.22 0.28
N PHE A 29 22.19 -12.83 1.48
CA PHE A 29 20.98 -13.29 2.18
C PHE A 29 20.02 -12.14 2.52
N LYS A 30 20.53 -11.02 3.03
CA LYS A 30 19.71 -9.84 3.35
C LYS A 30 19.12 -9.20 2.09
N TRP A 31 19.89 -9.12 1.00
CA TRP A 31 19.38 -8.69 -0.31
C TRP A 31 18.25 -9.58 -0.82
N ARG A 32 18.40 -10.91 -0.68
CA ARG A 32 17.34 -11.86 -1.01
C ARG A 32 16.08 -11.53 -0.20
N ARG A 33 16.18 -11.39 1.13
CA ARG A 33 15.05 -11.04 1.98
C ARG A 33 14.39 -9.71 1.60
N LEU A 34 15.17 -8.68 1.28
CA LEU A 34 14.65 -7.40 0.80
C LEU A 34 13.84 -7.57 -0.48
N TYR A 35 14.40 -8.26 -1.49
CA TYR A 35 13.73 -8.47 -2.77
C TYR A 35 12.40 -9.21 -2.62
N GLN A 36 12.30 -10.13 -1.65
CA GLN A 36 11.05 -10.81 -1.33
C GLN A 36 9.98 -9.84 -0.82
N ILE A 37 10.36 -8.86 0.00
CA ILE A 37 9.45 -7.80 0.47
C ILE A 37 8.98 -6.97 -0.72
N VAL A 38 9.88 -6.62 -1.66
CA VAL A 38 9.58 -5.85 -2.88
C VAL A 38 8.47 -6.52 -3.68
N LEU A 39 8.59 -7.82 -3.94
CA LEU A 39 7.59 -8.57 -4.71
C LEU A 39 6.24 -8.64 -4.01
N VAL A 40 6.22 -8.87 -2.69
CA VAL A 40 4.96 -9.00 -1.93
C VAL A 40 4.25 -7.67 -1.74
N GLN A 41 4.99 -6.57 -1.69
CA GLN A 41 4.43 -5.21 -1.61
C GLN A 41 4.08 -4.62 -2.98
N ASN A 42 4.36 -5.34 -4.08
CA ASN A 42 4.15 -4.90 -5.46
C ASN A 42 4.83 -3.56 -5.77
N VAL A 43 6.09 -3.41 -5.34
CA VAL A 43 6.88 -2.17 -5.48
C VAL A 43 8.13 -2.36 -6.35
N LEU A 44 8.10 -3.34 -7.27
CA LEU A 44 9.25 -3.69 -8.12
C LEU A 44 9.74 -2.49 -8.94
N ASP A 45 8.83 -1.78 -9.62
CA ASP A 45 9.18 -0.61 -10.43
C ASP A 45 9.87 0.50 -9.64
N TYR A 46 9.42 0.74 -8.39
CA TYR A 46 10.02 1.75 -7.52
C TYR A 46 11.38 1.27 -7.00
N PHE A 47 11.48 -0.01 -6.64
CA PHE A 47 12.74 -0.61 -6.22
C PHE A 47 13.80 -0.54 -7.32
N VAL A 48 13.46 -0.89 -8.57
CA VAL A 48 14.39 -0.87 -9.70
C VAL A 48 14.86 0.54 -10.02
N ARG A 49 13.95 1.53 -10.05
CA ARG A 49 14.33 2.94 -10.16
C ARG A 49 15.27 3.36 -9.03
N GLY A 50 14.97 2.94 -7.80
CA GLY A 50 15.82 3.14 -6.64
C GLY A 50 17.23 2.58 -6.86
N VAL A 51 17.34 1.30 -7.20
CA VAL A 51 18.62 0.62 -7.50
C VAL A 51 19.40 1.35 -8.59
N ASN A 52 18.74 1.77 -9.67
CA ASN A 52 19.37 2.51 -10.75
C ASN A 52 19.93 3.86 -10.30
N ASN A 53 19.24 4.56 -9.39
CA ASN A 53 19.75 5.79 -8.79
C ASN A 53 21.02 5.56 -7.93
N TYR A 54 21.29 4.32 -7.49
CA TYR A 54 22.49 3.91 -6.77
C TYR A 54 23.48 3.11 -7.64
N ALA A 55 23.36 3.09 -8.96
CA ALA A 55 24.21 2.24 -9.83
C ALA A 55 25.73 2.47 -9.63
N ASN A 56 26.13 3.69 -9.28
CA ASN A 56 27.52 4.07 -9.03
C ASN A 56 27.94 3.97 -7.54
N ASP A 57 27.04 3.54 -6.67
CA ASP A 57 27.29 3.44 -5.23
C ASP A 57 27.91 2.09 -4.87
N LYS A 58 29.12 2.12 -4.28
CA LYS A 58 29.82 0.92 -3.82
C LYS A 58 29.05 0.18 -2.72
N GLN A 59 28.22 0.88 -1.94
CA GLN A 59 27.43 0.30 -0.86
C GLN A 59 26.21 -0.49 -1.36
N LEU A 60 25.79 -0.30 -2.62
CA LEU A 60 24.66 -1.03 -3.20
C LEU A 60 24.90 -2.54 -3.22
N ASN A 61 26.13 -2.98 -3.52
CA ASN A 61 26.61 -4.37 -3.45
C ASN A 61 25.59 -5.48 -3.84
N LEU A 62 24.74 -5.23 -4.85
CA LEU A 62 23.62 -6.09 -5.24
C LEU A 62 24.15 -7.37 -5.92
N PRO A 63 23.79 -8.59 -5.44
CA PRO A 63 24.23 -9.83 -6.06
C PRO A 63 23.75 -9.98 -7.52
N LYS A 64 24.66 -10.39 -8.42
CA LYS A 64 24.35 -10.58 -9.86
C LYS A 64 23.16 -11.50 -10.11
N ILE A 65 23.03 -12.59 -9.34
CA ILE A 65 21.90 -13.54 -9.42
C ILE A 65 20.55 -12.82 -9.26
N LEU A 66 20.46 -11.81 -8.39
CA LEU A 66 19.22 -11.06 -8.21
C LEU A 66 18.94 -10.12 -9.38
N ILE A 67 19.96 -9.61 -10.06
CA ILE A 67 19.80 -8.72 -11.23
C ILE A 67 19.06 -9.47 -12.34
N ASP A 68 19.48 -10.70 -12.64
CA ASP A 68 18.85 -11.53 -13.69
C ASP A 68 17.39 -11.87 -13.34
N GLU A 69 17.11 -12.19 -12.07
CA GLU A 69 15.76 -12.45 -11.58
C GLU A 69 14.86 -11.21 -11.63
N ILE A 70 15.40 -10.03 -11.30
CA ILE A 70 14.68 -8.75 -11.38
C ILE A 70 14.28 -8.48 -12.83
N GLN A 71 15.22 -8.63 -13.77
CA GLN A 71 14.95 -8.39 -15.19
C GLN A 71 13.85 -9.32 -15.71
N THR A 72 13.93 -10.61 -15.36
CA THR A 72 12.92 -11.60 -15.73
C THR A 72 11.53 -11.20 -15.20
N LYS A 73 11.44 -10.73 -13.95
CA LYS A 73 10.17 -10.31 -13.34
C LYS A 73 9.61 -9.02 -13.94
N LEU A 74 10.45 -8.06 -14.28
CA LEU A 74 10.03 -6.85 -14.99
C LEU A 74 9.38 -7.19 -16.34
N ASP A 75 9.99 -8.08 -17.10
CA ASP A 75 9.46 -8.50 -18.41
C ASP A 75 8.12 -9.25 -18.27
N GLU A 76 7.94 -10.02 -17.19
CA GLU A 76 6.65 -10.64 -16.85
C GLU A 76 5.57 -9.60 -16.51
N GLU A 77 5.89 -8.59 -15.69
CA GLU A 77 4.93 -7.56 -15.27
C GLU A 77 4.50 -6.67 -16.45
N GLN A 78 5.42 -6.31 -17.35
CA GLN A 78 5.10 -5.54 -18.56
C GLN A 78 4.14 -6.27 -19.50
N LYS A 79 4.18 -7.61 -19.52
CA LYS A 79 3.28 -8.45 -20.35
C LYS A 79 1.89 -8.61 -19.74
N ARG A 80 1.71 -8.35 -18.44
CA ARG A 80 0.41 -8.44 -17.77
C ARG A 80 -0.42 -7.21 -18.12
N LYS A 81 -1.58 -7.42 -18.77
CA LYS A 81 -2.58 -6.36 -18.90
C LYS A 81 -3.12 -6.02 -17.51
N ALA A 82 -2.95 -4.76 -17.09
CA ALA A 82 -3.59 -4.26 -15.88
C ALA A 82 -5.11 -4.34 -16.07
N SER A 83 -5.78 -5.16 -15.26
CA SER A 83 -7.23 -5.09 -15.14
C SER A 83 -7.60 -3.77 -14.47
N PRO A 84 -8.72 -3.13 -14.85
CA PRO A 84 -9.18 -1.93 -14.19
C PRO A 84 -9.43 -2.26 -12.72
N ILE A 85 -8.65 -1.65 -11.84
CA ILE A 85 -8.80 -1.79 -10.41
C ILE A 85 -10.14 -1.18 -10.03
N LYS A 86 -11.00 -2.00 -9.42
CA LYS A 86 -12.31 -1.56 -8.96
C LYS A 86 -12.15 -0.71 -7.70
N ILE A 87 -12.50 0.58 -7.76
CA ILE A 87 -12.44 1.49 -6.62
C ILE A 87 -13.83 1.56 -5.99
N GLU A 88 -14.06 0.81 -4.92
CA GLU A 88 -15.38 0.71 -4.29
C GLU A 88 -15.29 0.58 -2.79
N LEU A 89 -16.20 1.21 -2.05
CA LEU A 89 -16.32 1.00 -0.62
C LEU A 89 -17.06 -0.32 -0.31
N SER A 90 -16.70 -0.95 0.81
CA SER A 90 -17.30 -2.19 1.30
C SER A 90 -18.71 -1.96 1.83
N ASN A 91 -18.98 -0.80 2.44
CA ASN A 91 -20.31 -0.45 2.90
C ASN A 91 -21.19 0.03 1.73
N ARG A 92 -22.38 -0.57 1.58
CA ARG A 92 -23.32 -0.23 0.48
C ARG A 92 -23.80 1.22 0.51
N ILE A 93 -24.01 1.81 1.70
CA ILE A 93 -24.47 3.19 1.84
C ILE A 93 -23.34 4.15 1.47
N LEU A 94 -22.14 3.92 2.02
CA LEU A 94 -20.97 4.77 1.70
C LEU A 94 -20.57 4.63 0.24
N LYS A 95 -20.67 3.43 -0.35
CA LYS A 95 -20.50 3.21 -1.79
C LYS A 95 -21.45 4.07 -2.62
N LYS A 96 -22.76 4.06 -2.33
CA LYS A 96 -23.73 4.93 -3.04
C LYS A 96 -23.42 6.41 -2.86
N LYS A 97 -22.99 6.83 -1.66
CA LYS A 97 -22.55 8.21 -1.41
C LYS A 97 -21.32 8.58 -2.24
N PHE A 98 -20.33 7.68 -2.31
CA PHE A 98 -19.12 7.87 -3.10
C PHE A 98 -19.42 7.97 -4.60
N GLU A 99 -20.27 7.09 -5.12
CA GLU A 99 -20.75 7.14 -6.51
C GLU A 99 -21.50 8.45 -6.79
N LYS A 100 -22.35 8.90 -5.87
CA LYS A 100 -23.05 10.19 -5.98
C LYS A 100 -22.07 11.37 -5.99
N ILE A 101 -21.01 11.35 -5.18
CA ILE A 101 -19.95 12.37 -5.21
C ILE A 101 -19.29 12.39 -6.59
N ILE A 102 -18.92 11.23 -7.14
CA ILE A 102 -18.29 11.12 -8.47
C ILE A 102 -19.21 11.70 -9.56
N ILE A 103 -20.49 11.30 -9.57
CA ILE A 103 -21.44 11.73 -10.59
C ILE A 103 -21.68 13.23 -10.48
N ASN A 104 -21.92 13.74 -9.28
CA ASN A 104 -22.19 15.16 -9.06
C ASN A 104 -20.99 16.02 -9.47
N GLU A 105 -19.77 15.62 -9.09
CA GLU A 105 -18.57 16.39 -9.42
C GLU A 105 -18.32 16.44 -10.93
N ARG A 106 -18.59 15.35 -11.66
CA ARG A 106 -18.47 15.31 -13.13
C ARG A 106 -19.43 16.25 -13.87
N HIS A 107 -20.52 16.65 -13.23
CA HIS A 107 -21.52 17.55 -13.79
C HIS A 107 -21.48 18.96 -13.18
N ALA A 108 -20.53 19.22 -12.27
CA ALA A 108 -20.37 20.53 -11.64
C ALA A 108 -19.69 21.52 -12.61
N MET A 109 -20.12 22.78 -12.61
CA MET A 109 -19.47 23.83 -13.41
C MET A 109 -18.03 24.08 -12.94
N ASP A 110 -17.76 23.90 -11.64
CA ASP A 110 -16.46 23.99 -10.97
C ASP A 110 -15.87 22.59 -10.71
N THR A 111 -15.91 21.71 -11.72
CA THR A 111 -15.39 20.33 -11.60
C THR A 111 -13.92 20.35 -11.16
N SER A 112 -13.63 19.73 -10.02
CA SER A 112 -12.25 19.51 -9.54
C SER A 112 -11.84 18.05 -9.77
N ILE A 113 -11.32 17.78 -10.97
CA ILE A 113 -10.87 16.44 -11.37
C ILE A 113 -9.77 15.96 -10.44
N GLU A 114 -8.82 16.83 -10.08
CA GLU A 114 -7.69 16.48 -9.24
C GLU A 114 -8.11 16.09 -7.82
N THR A 115 -9.09 16.80 -7.26
CA THR A 115 -9.67 16.45 -5.95
C THR A 115 -10.39 15.10 -6.00
N LEU A 116 -11.09 14.83 -7.11
CA LEU A 116 -11.79 13.57 -7.30
C LEU A 116 -10.82 12.38 -7.42
N GLU A 117 -9.72 12.55 -8.14
CA GLU A 117 -8.66 11.53 -8.24
C GLU A 117 -7.95 11.31 -6.91
N MET A 118 -7.69 12.37 -6.14
CA MET A 118 -7.17 12.26 -4.76
C MET A 118 -8.10 11.41 -3.88
N LEU A 119 -9.41 11.70 -3.92
CA LEU A 119 -10.40 10.92 -3.17
C LEU A 119 -10.39 9.44 -3.58
N LYS A 120 -10.32 9.15 -4.89
CA LYS A 120 -10.25 7.79 -5.43
C LYS A 120 -9.00 7.04 -4.95
N LEU A 121 -7.83 7.69 -4.91
CA LEU A 121 -6.60 7.10 -4.38
C LEU A 121 -6.75 6.75 -2.89
N ILE A 122 -7.34 7.64 -2.09
CA ILE A 122 -7.60 7.38 -0.66
C ILE A 122 -8.56 6.20 -0.46
N VAL A 123 -9.62 6.11 -1.27
CA VAL A 123 -10.60 5.00 -1.23
C VAL A 123 -9.94 3.69 -1.68
N PHE A 124 -9.14 3.72 -2.75
CA PHE A 124 -8.37 2.56 -3.20
C PHE A 124 -7.46 2.03 -2.10
N ASN A 125 -6.66 2.92 -1.50
CA ASN A 125 -5.75 2.57 -0.40
C ASN A 125 -6.50 2.06 0.82
N THR A 126 -7.67 2.63 1.13
CA THR A 126 -8.53 2.15 2.22
C THR A 126 -8.93 0.69 2.00
N ASN A 127 -9.41 0.34 0.80
CA ASN A 127 -9.76 -1.04 0.48
C ASN A 127 -8.58 -2.00 0.55
N ALA A 128 -7.43 -1.60 0.02
CA ALA A 128 -6.20 -2.40 0.11
C ALA A 128 -5.83 -2.63 1.58
N MET A 129 -5.87 -1.58 2.41
CA MET A 129 -5.60 -1.66 3.86
C MET A 129 -6.53 -2.63 4.57
N LEU A 130 -7.83 -2.59 4.28
CA LEU A 130 -8.81 -3.44 4.93
C LEU A 130 -8.76 -4.91 4.50
N ASN A 131 -8.30 -5.21 3.28
CA ASN A 131 -8.27 -6.58 2.76
C ASN A 131 -6.91 -7.27 2.90
N HIS A 132 -5.82 -6.54 2.65
CA HIS A 132 -4.47 -7.12 2.54
C HIS A 132 -3.44 -6.43 3.44
N GLY A 133 -3.79 -5.31 4.08
CA GLY A 133 -2.88 -4.50 4.89
C GLY A 133 -2.32 -3.31 4.12
N ILE A 134 -1.36 -2.60 4.71
CA ILE A 134 -0.77 -1.40 4.07
C ILE A 134 -0.13 -1.82 2.74
N SER A 135 -0.65 -1.30 1.64
CA SER A 135 -0.05 -1.38 0.31
C SER A 135 0.92 -0.22 0.15
N LEU A 136 2.22 -0.50 0.13
CA LEU A 136 3.21 0.55 -0.09
C LEU A 136 3.12 1.14 -1.48
N GLU A 137 2.78 0.35 -2.49
CA GLU A 137 2.52 0.83 -3.84
C GLU A 137 1.42 1.90 -3.85
N GLY A 138 0.28 1.63 -3.20
CA GLY A 138 -0.84 2.57 -3.11
C GLY A 138 -0.50 3.84 -2.32
N ILE A 139 0.25 3.71 -1.22
CA ILE A 139 0.75 4.86 -0.46
C ILE A 139 1.71 5.70 -1.31
N ILE A 140 2.65 5.07 -2.03
CA ILE A 140 3.58 5.76 -2.92
C ILE A 140 2.82 6.49 -4.02
N LYS A 141 1.83 5.85 -4.67
CA LYS A 141 0.98 6.49 -5.69
C LYS A 141 0.26 7.73 -5.16
N LEU A 142 -0.26 7.67 -3.92
CA LEU A 142 -0.85 8.83 -3.25
C LEU A 142 0.19 9.96 -3.06
N GLY A 143 1.39 9.63 -2.60
CA GLY A 143 2.47 10.61 -2.44
C GLY A 143 2.92 11.24 -3.76
N GLN A 144 3.05 10.44 -4.83
CA GLN A 144 3.41 10.94 -6.15
C GLN A 144 2.33 11.87 -6.71
N TYR A 145 1.07 11.55 -6.45
CA TYR A 145 -0.05 12.40 -6.82
C TYR A 145 -0.02 13.74 -6.07
N LEU A 146 0.21 13.72 -4.76
CA LEU A 146 0.37 14.94 -3.95
C LEU A 146 1.49 15.85 -4.49
N ARG A 147 2.68 15.31 -4.77
CA ARG A 147 3.81 16.10 -5.27
C ARG A 147 3.66 16.62 -6.70
N SER A 148 2.81 16.00 -7.51
CA SER A 148 2.64 16.37 -8.92
C SER A 148 1.38 17.19 -9.22
N LYS A 149 0.34 17.06 -8.38
CA LYS A 149 -0.98 17.67 -8.60
C LYS A 149 -1.60 18.27 -7.33
N GLY A 150 -0.92 18.21 -6.18
CA GLY A 150 -1.46 18.67 -4.90
C GLY A 150 -1.82 20.15 -4.88
N ASP A 151 -1.10 20.98 -5.64
CA ASP A 151 -1.39 22.40 -5.85
C ASP A 151 -2.76 22.67 -6.50
N LYS A 152 -3.31 21.67 -7.21
CA LYS A 152 -4.61 21.75 -7.91
C LYS A 152 -5.75 21.13 -7.12
N VAL A 153 -5.46 20.52 -5.97
CA VAL A 153 -6.46 19.85 -5.14
C VAL A 153 -7.16 20.88 -4.27
N ASP A 154 -8.49 20.90 -4.36
CA ASP A 154 -9.33 21.62 -3.41
C ASP A 154 -9.45 20.77 -2.13
N PHE A 155 -8.54 21.00 -1.19
CA PHE A 155 -8.50 20.27 0.07
C PHE A 155 -9.71 20.54 0.97
N ILE A 156 -10.38 21.69 0.83
CA ILE A 156 -11.61 21.99 1.56
C ILE A 156 -12.74 21.10 1.05
N LYS A 157 -12.85 20.93 -0.27
CA LYS A 157 -13.81 20.02 -0.91
C LYS A 157 -13.48 18.56 -0.57
N LEU A 158 -12.20 18.16 -0.62
CA LEU A 158 -11.76 16.83 -0.22
C LEU A 158 -12.14 16.49 1.22
N GLU A 159 -11.86 17.39 2.17
CA GLU A 159 -12.16 17.19 3.60
C GLU A 159 -13.66 16.97 3.81
N LYS A 160 -14.52 17.74 3.14
CA LYS A 160 -15.99 17.56 3.18
C LYS A 160 -16.39 16.16 2.71
N TRP A 161 -15.80 15.65 1.62
CA TRP A 161 -16.08 14.31 1.12
C TRP A 161 -15.58 13.21 2.06
N LEU A 162 -14.37 13.36 2.62
CA LEU A 162 -13.82 12.41 3.58
C LEU A 162 -14.67 12.33 4.86
N ILE A 163 -15.22 13.46 5.33
CA ILE A 163 -16.17 13.49 6.44
C ILE A 163 -17.47 12.77 6.06
N ALA A 164 -18.06 13.08 4.89
CA ALA A 164 -19.31 12.48 4.44
C ALA A 164 -19.24 10.96 4.24
N LEU A 165 -18.04 10.45 3.93
CA LEU A 165 -17.75 9.03 3.76
C LEU A 165 -17.20 8.36 5.02
N HIS A 166 -17.02 9.08 6.13
CA HIS A 166 -16.38 8.57 7.35
C HIS A 166 -14.95 8.01 7.14
N LEU A 167 -14.21 8.60 6.19
CA LEU A 167 -12.85 8.19 5.82
C LEU A 167 -11.74 9.13 6.32
N ARG A 168 -12.10 10.25 6.96
CA ARG A 168 -11.13 11.26 7.43
C ARG A 168 -9.97 10.67 8.25
N ARG A 169 -10.25 9.80 9.22
CA ARG A 169 -9.22 9.23 10.10
C ARG A 169 -8.30 8.24 9.38
N ILE A 170 -8.82 7.45 8.43
CA ILE A 170 -7.98 6.54 7.64
C ILE A 170 -7.19 7.29 6.55
N ALA A 171 -7.74 8.36 5.98
CA ALA A 171 -6.99 9.28 5.13
C ALA A 171 -5.83 9.93 5.90
N GLN A 172 -6.09 10.44 7.11
CA GLN A 172 -5.06 10.98 7.99
C GLN A 172 -3.98 9.94 8.31
N LEU A 173 -4.35 8.67 8.53
CA LEU A 173 -3.38 7.59 8.71
C LEU A 173 -2.52 7.38 7.46
N GLN A 174 -3.11 7.37 6.26
CA GLN A 174 -2.36 7.24 5.01
C GLN A 174 -1.36 8.39 4.83
N GLY A 175 -1.78 9.64 5.05
CA GLY A 175 -0.89 10.80 5.02
C GLY A 175 0.19 10.74 6.12
N SER A 176 -0.15 10.25 7.30
CA SER A 176 0.84 10.06 8.39
C SER A 176 1.88 8.99 8.07
N ILE A 177 1.56 8.02 7.20
CA ILE A 177 2.55 7.06 6.68
C ILE A 177 3.50 7.77 5.71
N LEU A 178 2.98 8.61 4.81
CA LEU A 178 3.81 9.41 3.90
C LEU A 178 4.82 10.27 4.68
N ILE A 179 4.38 10.94 5.75
CA ILE A 179 5.25 11.75 6.61
C ILE A 179 6.30 10.87 7.30
N ASN A 180 5.87 9.88 8.09
CA ASN A 180 6.77 9.14 8.97
C ASN A 180 7.67 8.12 8.26
N VAL A 181 7.33 7.70 7.04
CA VAL A 181 8.04 6.63 6.32
C VAL A 181 8.70 7.15 5.05
N PHE A 182 8.05 8.07 4.33
CA PHE A 182 8.52 8.57 3.04
C PHE A 182 9.05 9.99 3.09
N GLY A 183 9.11 10.62 4.26
CA GLY A 183 9.74 11.92 4.45
C GLY A 183 8.98 13.08 3.82
N PHE A 184 7.65 13.01 3.81
CA PHE A 184 6.81 14.14 3.46
C PHE A 184 6.77 15.15 4.61
N GLU A 185 6.72 16.43 4.29
CA GLU A 185 6.45 17.49 5.26
C GLU A 185 4.94 17.53 5.57
N GLN A 186 4.57 18.08 6.72
CA GLN A 186 3.17 18.07 7.16
C GLN A 186 2.31 19.02 6.31
N ASP A 187 2.87 20.14 5.86
CA ASP A 187 2.24 21.13 5.00
C ASP A 187 2.04 20.63 3.55
N GLU A 188 2.82 19.64 3.09
CA GLU A 188 2.56 18.94 1.82
C GLU A 188 1.20 18.19 1.84
N ILE A 189 0.64 17.88 3.02
CA ILE A 189 -0.54 17.02 3.16
C ILE A 189 -1.64 17.71 3.98
N GLN A 190 -2.38 18.61 3.34
CA GLN A 190 -3.37 19.46 4.02
C GLN A 190 -4.54 18.70 4.70
N PHE A 191 -4.82 17.44 4.32
CA PHE A 191 -5.82 16.61 5.00
C PHE A 191 -5.28 15.92 6.27
N VAL A 192 -4.01 16.14 6.64
CA VAL A 192 -3.41 15.64 7.89
C VAL A 192 -3.38 16.78 8.92
N SER A 193 -4.42 16.84 9.74
CA SER A 193 -4.47 17.80 10.85
C SER A 193 -3.49 17.44 11.97
N LYS A 194 -3.28 16.15 12.20
CA LYS A 194 -2.38 15.61 13.22
C LYS A 194 -1.75 14.33 12.72
N VAL A 195 -0.42 14.24 12.83
CA VAL A 195 0.31 13.00 12.52
C VAL A 195 -0.11 11.89 13.48
N GLU A 196 -0.56 10.75 12.93
CA GLU A 196 -0.93 9.56 13.70
C GLU A 196 0.34 8.87 14.23
N PRO A 197 0.55 8.78 15.56
CA PRO A 197 1.76 8.18 16.13
C PRO A 197 1.94 6.71 15.74
N ALA A 198 0.84 6.00 15.47
CA ALA A 198 0.85 4.60 15.11
C ALA A 198 1.29 4.33 13.66
N ALA A 199 1.38 5.35 12.79
CA ALA A 199 1.60 5.17 11.35
C ALA A 199 2.92 4.42 11.06
N PHE A 200 4.02 4.82 11.70
CA PHE A 200 5.30 4.15 11.57
C PHE A 200 5.23 2.69 12.07
N ALA A 201 4.75 2.49 13.29
CA ALA A 201 4.67 1.16 13.91
C ALA A 201 3.77 0.19 13.11
N LEU A 202 2.64 0.66 12.59
CA LEU A 202 1.74 -0.14 11.75
C LEU A 202 2.40 -0.54 10.43
N THR A 203 3.16 0.37 9.82
CA THR A 203 3.90 0.09 8.59
C THR A 203 4.99 -0.95 8.85
N MET A 204 5.81 -0.76 9.88
CA MET A 204 6.88 -1.70 10.24
C MET A 204 6.35 -3.07 10.60
N LYS A 205 5.23 -3.14 11.33
CA LYS A 205 4.57 -4.41 11.66
C LYS A 205 4.04 -5.10 10.41
N THR A 206 3.55 -4.36 9.42
CA THR A 206 3.10 -4.94 8.15
C THR A 206 4.27 -5.58 7.41
N ILE A 207 5.40 -4.89 7.27
CA ILE A 207 6.60 -5.44 6.63
C ILE A 207 7.17 -6.63 7.41
N SER A 208 7.32 -6.51 8.72
CA SER A 208 7.87 -7.56 9.57
C SER A 208 7.04 -8.84 9.53
N ASN A 209 5.71 -8.72 9.51
CA ASN A 209 4.82 -9.89 9.42
C ASN A 209 4.97 -10.58 8.05
N LEU A 210 5.05 -9.84 6.96
CA LEU A 210 5.25 -10.42 5.63
C LEU A 210 6.55 -11.21 5.55
N VAL A 211 7.63 -10.69 6.15
CA VAL A 211 8.91 -11.42 6.23
C VAL A 211 8.75 -12.74 7.00
N LYS A 212 8.07 -12.72 8.15
CA LYS A 212 7.84 -13.92 8.98
C LYS A 212 6.98 -14.96 8.26
N ASP A 213 5.89 -14.52 7.65
CA ASP A 213 4.92 -15.41 7.02
C ASP A 213 5.48 -16.07 5.74
N ASN A 214 6.21 -15.30 4.94
CA ASN A 214 6.82 -15.82 3.71
C ASN A 214 8.03 -16.69 4.02
N ALA A 215 8.73 -16.48 5.14
CA ALA A 215 9.80 -17.40 5.55
C ALA A 215 9.25 -18.81 5.81
N SER A 216 8.12 -18.95 6.52
CA SER A 216 7.48 -20.25 6.77
C SER A 216 6.93 -20.92 5.50
N GLU A 217 6.28 -20.16 4.60
CA GLU A 217 5.73 -20.72 3.36
C GLU A 217 6.83 -21.10 2.34
N TRP A 218 7.99 -20.44 2.35
CA TRP A 218 9.10 -20.82 1.48
C TRP A 218 9.81 -22.09 1.89
N HIS A 219 10.04 -22.30 3.20
CA HIS A 219 10.56 -23.57 3.67
C HIS A 219 9.62 -24.73 3.32
N PHE A 220 8.31 -24.46 3.27
CA PHE A 220 7.30 -25.43 2.83
C PHE A 220 7.36 -25.71 1.31
N LYS A 221 7.54 -24.69 0.46
CA LYS A 221 7.68 -24.89 -1.00
C LYS A 221 8.94 -25.67 -1.42
N GLN A 222 9.94 -25.78 -0.53
CA GLN A 222 11.16 -26.55 -0.77
C GLN A 222 10.98 -28.06 -0.52
N ASN A 223 9.98 -28.46 0.29
CA ASN A 223 9.65 -29.86 0.57
C ASN A 223 8.30 -30.19 -0.09
N SER A 224 8.35 -30.82 -1.26
CA SER A 224 7.17 -31.24 -2.03
C SER A 224 6.19 -32.14 -1.25
N MET A 225 4.98 -31.65 -0.96
CA MET A 225 3.74 -32.42 -1.06
C MET A 225 2.54 -31.45 -1.11
N GLY A 226 1.90 -31.37 -2.27
CA GLY A 226 0.85 -30.40 -2.57
C GLY A 226 -0.47 -30.72 -1.89
N PHE A 227 -0.67 -30.22 -0.66
CA PHE A 227 -1.98 -30.09 -0.03
C PHE A 227 -2.19 -28.67 0.46
N VAL A 228 -3.09 -27.92 -0.19
CA VAL A 228 -3.53 -26.59 0.24
C VAL A 228 -4.92 -26.72 0.88
N GLN A 229 -4.96 -27.05 2.16
CA GLN A 229 -6.13 -26.83 3.02
C GLN A 229 -5.81 -25.69 3.98
N ASN A 230 -5.85 -24.43 3.52
CA ASN A 230 -5.41 -23.28 4.34
C ASN A 230 -6.36 -22.06 4.37
N ASN A 231 -7.53 -22.11 3.73
CA ASN A 231 -8.42 -20.95 3.61
C ASN A 231 -8.84 -20.39 4.99
N GLY A 232 -9.20 -21.24 5.95
CA GLY A 232 -9.65 -20.78 7.28
C GLY A 232 -8.58 -20.13 8.16
N LYS A 233 -7.29 -20.49 8.02
CA LYS A 233 -6.19 -19.84 8.77
C LYS A 233 -5.77 -18.52 8.12
N VAL A 234 -5.66 -18.48 6.80
CA VAL A 234 -5.37 -17.26 6.04
C VAL A 234 -6.49 -16.23 6.22
N PHE A 235 -7.74 -16.68 6.19
CA PHE A 235 -8.91 -15.85 6.48
C PHE A 235 -8.88 -15.24 7.88
N ARG A 236 -8.73 -16.07 8.93
CA ARG A 236 -8.61 -15.59 10.32
C ARG A 236 -7.45 -14.60 10.49
N ARG A 237 -6.35 -14.80 9.76
CA ARG A 237 -5.21 -13.88 9.76
C ARG A 237 -5.55 -12.56 9.08
N ASN A 238 -6.23 -12.57 7.93
CA ASN A 238 -6.68 -11.36 7.24
C ASN A 238 -7.72 -10.59 8.05
N LEU A 239 -8.64 -11.27 8.73
CA LEU A 239 -9.59 -10.66 9.66
C LEU A 239 -8.90 -9.98 10.84
N ARG A 240 -7.97 -10.66 11.50
CA ARG A 240 -7.19 -10.07 12.60
C ARG A 240 -6.39 -8.85 12.12
N ARG A 241 -5.96 -8.85 10.86
CA ARG A 241 -5.25 -7.73 10.25
C ARG A 241 -6.15 -6.55 9.91
N SER A 242 -7.39 -6.76 9.49
CA SER A 242 -8.30 -5.66 9.18
C SER A 242 -8.79 -4.95 10.43
N TYR A 243 -8.97 -5.69 11.54
CA TYR A 243 -9.46 -5.14 12.82
C TYR A 243 -8.62 -4.00 13.39
N LYS A 244 -7.30 -3.97 13.10
CA LYS A 244 -6.44 -2.85 13.55
C LYS A 244 -6.82 -1.49 12.96
N TYR A 245 -7.65 -1.47 11.91
CA TYR A 245 -8.15 -0.25 11.29
C TYR A 245 -9.53 0.19 11.80
N MET A 246 -10.12 -0.53 12.77
CA MET A 246 -11.43 -0.19 13.36
C MET A 246 -11.48 1.25 13.88
N ASN A 247 -10.40 1.72 14.51
CA ASN A 247 -10.32 3.10 15.05
C ASN A 247 -10.14 4.18 13.96
N TYR A 248 -9.90 3.79 12.71
CA TYR A 248 -9.63 4.71 11.59
C TYR A 248 -10.76 4.74 10.55
N ALA A 249 -11.43 3.61 10.32
CA ALA A 249 -12.60 3.53 9.44
C ALA A 249 -13.61 2.49 9.96
N PRO A 250 -14.34 2.78 11.06
CA PRO A 250 -15.19 1.78 11.72
C PRO A 250 -16.24 1.15 10.81
N ILE A 251 -16.97 1.99 10.05
CA ILE A 251 -18.08 1.55 9.18
C ILE A 251 -17.57 0.64 8.07
N GLU A 252 -16.48 1.03 7.41
CA GLU A 252 -15.85 0.24 6.35
C GLU A 252 -15.22 -1.04 6.89
N THR A 253 -14.55 -0.97 8.06
CA THR A 253 -13.92 -2.15 8.68
C THR A 253 -14.97 -3.20 9.03
N ALA A 254 -16.08 -2.80 9.65
CA ALA A 254 -17.18 -3.70 9.97
C ALA A 254 -17.84 -4.27 8.70
N SER A 255 -18.11 -3.43 7.70
CA SER A 255 -18.75 -3.88 6.46
C SER A 255 -17.85 -4.84 5.67
N ASN A 256 -16.55 -4.54 5.58
CA ASN A 256 -15.57 -5.42 4.93
C ASN A 256 -15.45 -6.76 5.66
N PHE A 257 -15.48 -6.75 7.01
CA PHE A 257 -15.51 -7.95 7.82
C PHE A 257 -16.71 -8.84 7.45
N PHE A 258 -17.94 -8.28 7.46
CA PHE A 258 -19.15 -9.06 7.14
C PHE A 258 -19.16 -9.55 5.69
N ASN A 259 -18.73 -8.72 4.72
CA ASN A 259 -18.65 -9.13 3.32
C ASN A 259 -17.69 -10.31 3.12
N ASN A 260 -16.51 -10.25 3.73
CA ASN A 260 -15.53 -11.33 3.63
C ASN A 260 -15.96 -12.58 4.40
N PHE A 261 -16.65 -12.41 5.53
CA PHE A 261 -17.23 -13.52 6.28
C PHE A 261 -18.33 -14.24 5.49
N ALA A 262 -19.28 -13.50 4.90
CA ALA A 262 -20.32 -14.08 4.07
C ALA A 262 -19.75 -14.83 2.85
N ARG A 263 -18.76 -14.26 2.16
CA ARG A 263 -18.04 -14.95 1.07
C ARG A 263 -17.34 -16.22 1.52
N SER A 264 -16.72 -16.19 2.70
CA SER A 264 -16.04 -17.38 3.23
C SER A 264 -17.01 -18.50 3.59
N LEU A 265 -18.25 -18.19 3.96
CA LEU A 265 -19.29 -19.20 4.22
C LEU A 265 -19.81 -19.78 2.91
N SER A 266 -20.06 -18.96 1.89
CA SER A 266 -20.49 -19.46 0.58
C SER A 266 -19.44 -20.35 -0.09
N GLU A 267 -18.16 -20.04 0.08
CA GLU A 267 -17.05 -20.89 -0.41
C GLU A 267 -16.90 -22.23 0.35
N ILE A 268 -17.55 -22.40 1.51
CA ILE A 268 -17.56 -23.65 2.28
C ILE A 268 -18.79 -24.50 1.95
N GLU A 269 -19.88 -23.87 1.48
CA GLU A 269 -21.12 -24.55 1.09
C GLU A 269 -21.09 -25.08 -0.37
N GLU A 270 -20.19 -24.57 -1.22
CA GLU A 270 -19.87 -25.11 -2.56
C GLU A 270 -18.78 -26.21 -2.51
#